data_AF-A0A7C4GWM7-F1
#
_entry.id   AF-A0A7C4GWM7-F1
#
_cell.length_a   1.000
_cell.length_b   1.000
_cell.length_c   1.000
_cell.angle_alpha   90.00
_cell.angle_beta   90.00
_cell.angle_gamma   90.00
#
_symmetry.space_group_name_H-M   'P 1'
#
loop_
_entity.id
_entity.type
_entity.pdbx_description
1 polymer ?
#
loop_
_entity_poly.entity_id
_entity_poly.type
_entity_poly.pdbx_seq_one_letter_code
_entity_poly.pdbx_strand_id
1 'polypeptide(L)'
;MGARISHTLNLVFFTLLVLTGIVLLSIETFAWIIYPIGAPLAPLLGLSQDTGAITVGAQVARAIHRFIGPLWGALLIAYGIYLIAAKKIRVFDPLRKPIRQQIREAVALTNHYAFGKPLPKDIEENLDRHNVLVSYLTIVLVIAFIMVGGSGAAIIYLNLTPEQHRIMLLIHDIGFYLSVLFTLAHIFATTHPANIPLLKAMFTNGMVPIEWAEKHMPLYLRKILGKKEIPGE
;
A
#
# COMPACT_ATOMS: atom_id res chain seq x y z
N MET A 1 9.68 -15.53 -2.41
CA MET A 1 8.56 -15.81 -3.33
C MET A 1 7.22 -15.28 -2.82
N GLY A 2 6.69 -15.76 -1.69
CA GLY A 2 5.36 -15.35 -1.18
C GLY A 2 5.12 -13.83 -1.01
N ALA A 3 6.10 -13.09 -0.49
CA ALA A 3 5.99 -11.63 -0.33
C ALA A 3 5.81 -10.89 -1.67
N ARG A 4 6.49 -11.36 -2.73
CA ARG A 4 6.43 -10.74 -4.05
C ARG A 4 5.10 -11.01 -4.73
N ILE A 5 4.63 -12.26 -4.66
CA ILE A 5 3.30 -12.65 -5.18
C ILE A 5 2.22 -11.82 -4.49
N SER A 6 2.25 -11.76 -3.15
CA SER A 6 1.30 -10.95 -2.39
C SER A 6 1.36 -9.47 -2.77
N HIS A 7 2.57 -8.93 -2.98
CA HIS A 7 2.73 -7.54 -3.41
C HIS A 7 2.16 -7.29 -4.81
N THR A 8 2.43 -8.17 -5.78
CA THR A 8 1.90 -8.06 -7.15
C THR A 8 0.38 -8.16 -7.18
N LEU A 9 -0.19 -9.13 -6.46
CA LEU A 9 -1.65 -9.25 -6.34
C LEU A 9 -2.26 -8.02 -5.64
N ASN A 10 -1.61 -7.53 -4.59
CA ASN A 10 -2.02 -6.31 -3.91
C ASN A 10 -2.03 -5.11 -4.88
N LEU A 11 -1.00 -4.96 -5.72
CA LEU A 11 -0.95 -3.90 -6.73
C LEU A 11 -2.14 -3.99 -7.69
N VAL A 12 -2.40 -5.17 -8.26
CA VAL A 12 -3.52 -5.36 -9.21
C VAL A 12 -4.87 -5.05 -8.56
N PHE A 13 -5.15 -5.66 -7.40
CA PHE A 13 -6.43 -5.46 -6.71
C PHE A 13 -6.60 -4.01 -6.26
N PHE A 14 -5.57 -3.42 -5.67
CA PHE A 14 -5.64 -2.04 -5.22
C PHE A 14 -5.84 -1.08 -6.39
N THR A 15 -5.15 -1.27 -7.53
CA THR A 15 -5.38 -0.46 -8.73
C THR A 15 -6.82 -0.58 -9.22
N LEU A 16 -7.38 -1.78 -9.30
CA LEU A 16 -8.79 -1.97 -9.69
C LEU A 16 -9.76 -1.30 -8.71
N LEU A 17 -9.50 -1.40 -7.40
CA LEU A 17 -10.31 -0.76 -6.37
C LEU A 17 -10.23 0.76 -6.43
N VAL A 18 -9.04 1.33 -6.67
CA VAL A 18 -8.87 2.78 -6.86
C VAL A 18 -9.59 3.25 -8.12
N LEU A 19 -9.42 2.58 -9.25
CA LEU A 19 -10.06 2.99 -10.51
C LEU A 19 -11.59 2.90 -10.44
N THR A 20 -12.12 1.85 -9.84
CA THR A 20 -13.58 1.73 -9.66
C THR A 20 -14.10 2.65 -8.56
N GLY A 21 -13.38 2.79 -7.45
CA GLY A 21 -13.76 3.62 -6.32
C GLY A 21 -13.77 5.11 -6.66
N ILE A 22 -12.75 5.61 -7.37
CA ILE A 22 -12.66 7.03 -7.75
C ILE A 22 -13.80 7.44 -8.69
N VAL A 23 -14.23 6.53 -9.56
CA VAL A 23 -15.39 6.74 -10.42
C VAL A 23 -16.66 6.80 -9.60
N LEU A 24 -16.86 5.88 -8.66
CA LEU A 24 -18.04 5.85 -7.81
C LEU A 24 -18.11 7.05 -6.84
N LEU A 25 -16.94 7.60 -6.47
CA LEU A 25 -16.80 8.78 -5.63
C LEU A 25 -17.16 10.07 -6.39
N SER A 26 -16.76 10.18 -7.66
CA SER A 26 -17.07 11.35 -8.50
C SER A 26 -17.25 10.94 -9.96
N ILE A 27 -18.45 10.47 -10.30
CA ILE A 27 -18.78 10.02 -11.66
C ILE A 27 -18.59 11.17 -12.66
N GLU A 28 -18.99 12.39 -12.30
CA GLU A 28 -18.89 13.57 -13.17
C GLU A 28 -17.46 13.85 -13.62
N THR A 29 -16.48 13.62 -12.75
CA THR A 29 -15.06 13.86 -13.04
C THR A 29 -14.40 12.69 -13.76
N PHE A 30 -14.76 11.46 -13.37
CA PHE A 30 -14.03 10.24 -13.75
C PHE A 30 -14.81 9.31 -14.69
N ALA A 31 -15.97 9.73 -15.19
CA ALA A 31 -16.80 8.99 -16.15
C ALA A 31 -16.02 8.46 -17.36
N TRP A 32 -14.99 9.18 -17.82
CA TRP A 32 -14.13 8.76 -18.93
C TRP A 32 -13.40 7.43 -18.68
N ILE A 33 -13.21 7.00 -17.42
CA ILE A 33 -12.59 5.70 -17.08
C ILE A 33 -13.55 4.55 -17.41
N ILE A 34 -14.85 4.73 -17.14
CA ILE A 34 -15.87 3.69 -17.32
C ILE A 34 -16.60 3.78 -18.67
N TYR A 35 -16.49 4.91 -19.36
CA TYR A 35 -17.10 5.10 -20.68
C TYR A 35 -16.67 4.02 -21.69
N PRO A 36 -15.38 3.68 -21.86
CA PRO A 36 -14.96 2.63 -22.80
C PRO A 36 -15.51 1.24 -22.47
N ILE A 37 -15.88 0.99 -21.21
CA ILE A 37 -16.48 -0.26 -20.77
C ILE A 37 -17.98 -0.27 -21.08
N GLY A 38 -18.66 0.84 -20.80
CA GLY A 38 -20.11 0.93 -20.96
C GLY A 38 -20.57 1.20 -22.40
N ALA A 39 -19.81 1.94 -23.20
CA ALA A 39 -20.14 2.27 -24.59
C ALA A 39 -20.44 1.04 -25.48
N PRO A 40 -19.64 -0.06 -25.46
CA PRO A 40 -19.97 -1.26 -26.24
C PRO A 40 -21.15 -2.05 -25.66
N LEU A 41 -21.46 -1.90 -24.37
CA LEU A 41 -22.50 -2.67 -23.67
C LEU A 41 -23.88 -1.99 -23.69
N ALA A 42 -23.92 -0.65 -23.75
CA ALA A 42 -25.17 0.11 -23.70
C ALA A 42 -26.16 -0.25 -24.84
N PRO A 43 -25.74 -0.39 -26.11
CA PRO A 43 -26.65 -0.82 -27.18
C PRO A 43 -27.18 -2.24 -27.00
N LEU A 44 -26.36 -3.14 -26.45
CA LEU A 44 -26.75 -4.53 -26.18
C LEU A 44 -27.86 -4.62 -25.12
N LEU A 45 -28.00 -3.58 -24.30
CA LEU A 45 -29.03 -3.45 -23.27
C LEU A 45 -30.18 -2.52 -23.68
N GLY A 46 -30.21 -2.06 -24.94
CA GLY A 46 -31.24 -1.16 -25.45
C GLY A 46 -31.19 0.26 -24.87
N LEU A 47 -30.03 0.69 -24.36
CA LEU A 47 -29.83 2.02 -23.79
C LEU A 47 -29.19 2.98 -24.80
N SER A 48 -29.50 4.26 -24.70
CA SER A 48 -28.86 5.30 -25.52
C SER A 48 -27.37 5.41 -25.20
N GLN A 49 -26.56 5.85 -26.17
CA GLN A 49 -25.12 6.04 -25.94
C GLN A 49 -24.84 7.19 -24.96
N ASP A 50 -25.61 8.27 -25.04
CA ASP A 50 -25.34 9.51 -24.29
C ASP A 50 -25.49 9.34 -22.78
N THR A 51 -26.44 8.51 -22.31
CA THR A 51 -26.67 8.27 -20.87
C THR A 51 -26.48 6.82 -20.46
N GLY A 52 -26.70 5.87 -21.37
CA GLY A 52 -26.56 4.44 -21.13
C GLY A 52 -25.11 4.01 -20.96
N ALA A 53 -24.16 4.57 -21.72
CA ALA A 53 -22.76 4.20 -21.62
C ALA A 53 -22.20 4.44 -20.20
N ILE A 54 -22.43 5.62 -19.64
CA ILE A 54 -21.99 5.93 -18.27
C ILE A 54 -22.73 5.09 -17.24
N THR A 55 -24.03 4.90 -17.39
CA THR A 55 -24.83 4.09 -16.46
C THR A 55 -24.34 2.65 -16.40
N VAL A 56 -24.17 2.01 -17.55
CA VAL A 56 -23.70 0.61 -17.64
C VAL A 56 -22.27 0.50 -17.10
N GLY A 57 -21.38 1.41 -17.51
CA GLY A 57 -20.01 1.45 -17.00
C GLY A 57 -19.95 1.59 -15.47
N ALA A 58 -20.81 2.42 -14.88
CA ALA A 58 -20.87 2.61 -13.43
C ALA A 58 -21.37 1.37 -12.70
N GLN A 59 -22.34 0.63 -13.27
CA GLN A 59 -22.80 -0.64 -12.68
C GLN A 59 -21.71 -1.72 -12.76
N VAL A 60 -20.99 -1.80 -13.88
CA VAL A 60 -19.85 -2.71 -14.00
C VAL A 60 -18.77 -2.36 -12.97
N ALA A 61 -18.40 -1.08 -12.85
CA ALA A 61 -17.45 -0.63 -11.84
C ALA A 61 -17.90 -0.97 -10.41
N ARG A 62 -19.18 -0.78 -10.08
CA ARG A 62 -19.77 -1.15 -8.79
C ARG A 62 -19.69 -2.65 -8.52
N ALA A 63 -19.99 -3.48 -9.52
CA ALA A 63 -19.91 -4.92 -9.40
C ALA A 63 -18.46 -5.38 -9.16
N ILE A 64 -17.52 -4.87 -9.95
CA ILE A 64 -16.08 -5.13 -9.77
C ILE A 64 -15.63 -4.68 -8.39
N HIS A 65 -15.94 -3.46 -7.96
CA HIS A 65 -15.51 -2.92 -6.67
C HIS A 65 -15.99 -3.78 -5.49
N ARG A 66 -17.28 -4.13 -5.49
CA ARG A 66 -17.89 -4.97 -4.44
C ARG A 66 -17.35 -6.39 -4.42
N PHE A 67 -16.91 -6.92 -5.56
CA PHE A 67 -16.34 -8.26 -5.66
C PHE A 67 -14.84 -8.30 -5.30
N ILE A 68 -14.05 -7.36 -5.83
CA ILE A 68 -12.61 -7.29 -5.60
C ILE A 68 -12.30 -6.84 -4.17
N GLY A 69 -13.13 -6.01 -3.54
CA GLY A 69 -12.91 -5.50 -2.18
C GLY A 69 -12.70 -6.62 -1.16
N PRO A 70 -13.64 -7.58 -1.04
CA PRO A 70 -13.49 -8.75 -0.17
C PRO A 70 -12.28 -9.63 -0.52
N LEU A 71 -11.97 -9.84 -1.81
CA LEU A 71 -10.81 -10.63 -2.23
C LEU A 71 -9.49 -9.98 -1.83
N TRP A 72 -9.39 -8.67 -1.99
CA TRP A 72 -8.26 -7.88 -1.55
C TRP A 72 -8.10 -7.92 -0.03
N GLY A 73 -9.21 -7.78 0.72
CA GLY A 73 -9.24 -7.94 2.16
C GLY A 73 -8.75 -9.30 2.62
N ALA A 74 -9.24 -10.38 1.99
CA ALA A 74 -8.82 -11.74 2.28
C ALA A 74 -7.32 -11.97 2.01
N LEU A 75 -6.79 -11.44 0.90
CA LEU A 75 -5.36 -11.47 0.59
C LEU A 75 -4.53 -10.82 1.70
N LEU A 76 -4.88 -9.61 2.13
CA LEU A 76 -4.13 -8.87 3.14
C LEU A 76 -4.22 -9.53 4.52
N ILE A 77 -5.39 -10.03 4.90
CA ILE A 77 -5.58 -10.77 6.16
C ILE A 77 -4.73 -12.05 6.15
N ALA A 78 -4.82 -12.86 5.09
CA ALA A 78 -4.07 -14.11 4.99
C ALA A 78 -2.55 -13.86 5.01
N TYR A 79 -2.08 -12.85 4.26
CA TYR A 79 -0.67 -12.48 4.26
C TYR A 79 -0.21 -11.93 5.62
N GLY A 80 -1.04 -11.12 6.27
CA GLY A 80 -0.80 -10.62 7.63
C GLY A 80 -0.65 -11.76 8.64
N ILE A 81 -1.58 -12.72 8.63
CA ILE A 81 -1.52 -13.93 9.47
C ILE A 81 -0.23 -14.71 9.21
N TYR A 82 0.14 -14.91 7.94
CA TYR A 82 1.40 -15.56 7.59
C TYR A 82 2.62 -14.82 8.17
N LEU A 83 2.67 -13.49 8.08
CA LEU A 83 3.77 -12.69 8.65
C LEU A 83 3.84 -12.81 10.18
N ILE A 84 2.69 -12.85 10.85
CA ILE A 84 2.60 -13.06 12.31
C ILE A 84 3.11 -14.46 12.67
N ALA A 85 2.53 -15.50 12.07
CA ALA A 85 2.85 -16.89 12.34
C ALA A 85 4.33 -17.22 12.07
N ALA A 86 4.89 -16.66 10.99
CA ALA A 86 6.29 -16.82 10.65
C ALA A 86 7.24 -15.90 11.44
N LYS A 87 6.74 -15.04 12.34
CA LYS A 87 7.50 -14.04 13.09
C LYS A 87 8.36 -13.14 12.17
N LYS A 88 7.80 -12.75 11.02
CA LYS A 88 8.49 -11.97 9.97
C LYS A 88 8.17 -10.48 10.00
N ILE A 89 7.35 -10.02 10.95
CA ILE A 89 7.04 -8.59 11.13
C ILE A 89 8.24 -7.88 11.76
N ARG A 90 9.07 -7.27 10.90
CA ARG A 90 10.22 -6.44 11.29
C ARG A 90 10.08 -4.97 10.88
N VAL A 91 8.95 -4.63 10.27
CA VAL A 91 8.68 -3.26 9.79
C VAL A 91 8.49 -2.28 10.95
N PHE A 92 8.14 -2.76 12.14
CA PHE A 92 7.96 -1.94 13.34
C PHE A 92 9.20 -1.90 14.26
N ASP A 93 10.28 -2.61 13.94
CA ASP A 93 11.51 -2.58 14.74
C ASP A 93 12.08 -1.15 14.94
N PRO A 94 12.03 -0.24 13.95
CA PRO A 94 12.49 1.14 14.13
C PRO A 94 11.71 1.93 15.19
N LEU A 95 10.46 1.56 15.46
CA LEU A 95 9.59 2.25 16.44
C LEU A 95 9.99 1.97 17.89
N ARG A 96 10.94 1.05 18.12
CA ARG A 96 11.51 0.81 19.46
C ARG A 96 12.46 1.92 19.90
N LYS A 97 12.95 2.76 18.97
CA LYS A 97 13.79 3.92 19.28
C LYS A 97 12.98 4.95 20.09
N PRO A 98 13.59 5.77 20.96
CA PRO A 98 12.89 6.89 21.59
C PRO A 98 12.26 7.84 20.56
N ILE A 99 11.08 8.41 20.85
CA ILE A 99 10.32 9.27 19.91
C ILE A 99 11.19 10.42 19.36
N ARG A 100 12.01 11.04 20.22
CA ARG A 100 12.93 12.12 19.79
C ARG A 100 13.91 11.65 18.72
N GLN A 101 14.43 10.43 18.83
CA GLN A 101 15.31 9.83 17.84
C GLN A 101 14.55 9.46 16.56
N GLN A 102 13.32 8.94 16.70
CA GLN A 102 12.45 8.66 15.56
C GLN A 102 12.18 9.92 14.72
N ILE A 103 11.84 11.06 15.37
CA ILE A 103 11.60 12.33 14.69
C ILE A 103 12.87 12.82 14.00
N ARG A 104 14.01 12.78 14.69
CA ARG A 104 15.30 13.20 14.12
C ARG A 104 15.67 12.36 12.89
N GLU A 105 15.49 11.05 12.97
CA GLU A 105 15.73 10.14 11.85
C GLU A 105 14.77 10.40 10.69
N ALA A 106 13.48 10.58 10.96
CA ALA A 106 12.48 10.91 9.95
C ALA A 106 12.85 12.20 9.20
N VAL A 107 13.21 13.27 9.94
CA VAL A 107 13.63 14.56 9.35
C VAL A 107 14.89 14.40 8.52
N ALA A 108 15.90 13.66 9.00
CA ALA A 108 17.13 13.44 8.26
C ALA A 108 16.89 12.66 6.96
N LEU A 109 16.09 11.59 7.02
CA LEU A 109 15.74 10.78 5.85
C LEU A 109 14.91 11.55 4.84
N THR A 110 13.92 12.34 5.28
CA THR A 110 13.15 13.20 4.39
C THR A 110 14.05 14.23 3.72
N ASN A 111 14.97 14.86 4.47
CA ASN A 111 15.93 15.80 3.91
C ASN A 111 16.86 15.15 2.87
N HIS A 112 17.29 13.92 3.15
CA HIS A 112 18.13 13.15 2.25
C HIS A 112 17.40 12.79 0.96
N TYR A 113 16.19 12.22 1.06
CA TYR A 113 15.42 11.77 -0.11
C TYR A 113 14.81 12.92 -0.93
N ALA A 114 14.37 14.00 -0.29
CA ALA A 114 13.72 15.11 -0.98
C ALA A 114 14.72 16.16 -1.50
N PHE A 115 15.84 16.37 -0.80
CA PHE A 115 16.76 17.47 -1.08
C PHE A 115 18.21 17.02 -1.29
N GLY A 116 18.50 15.73 -1.28
CA GLY A 116 19.86 15.20 -1.52
C GLY A 116 20.86 15.50 -0.42
N LYS A 117 20.42 15.94 0.76
CA LYS A 117 21.34 16.27 1.87
C LYS A 117 22.04 15.00 2.38
N PRO A 118 23.31 15.06 2.80
CA PRO A 118 23.98 13.90 3.39
C PRO A 118 23.31 13.47 4.69
N LEU A 119 23.27 12.16 4.93
CA LEU A 119 22.77 11.62 6.20
C LEU A 119 23.79 11.88 7.32
N PRO A 120 23.33 12.22 8.54
CA PRO A 120 24.20 12.19 9.71
C PRO A 120 24.79 10.78 9.91
N LYS A 121 26.09 10.69 10.21
CA LYS A 121 26.81 9.41 10.32
C LYS A 121 26.16 8.43 11.30
N ASP A 122 25.68 8.93 12.43
CA ASP A 122 25.02 8.11 13.45
C ASP A 122 23.69 7.52 12.98
N ILE A 123 23.02 8.13 12.00
CA ILE A 123 21.81 7.58 11.36
C ILE A 123 22.22 6.60 10.26
N GLU A 124 23.16 6.99 9.41
CA GLU A 124 23.67 6.17 8.30
C GLU A 124 24.16 4.81 8.77
N GLU A 125 24.99 4.77 9.82
CA GLU A 125 25.53 3.53 10.39
C GLU A 125 24.47 2.67 11.09
N ASN A 126 23.30 3.23 11.41
CA ASN A 126 22.21 2.56 12.13
C ASN A 126 20.97 2.31 11.26
N LEU A 127 21.11 2.43 9.93
CA LEU A 127 20.05 2.06 8.99
C LEU A 127 19.82 0.53 9.03
N ASP A 128 18.59 0.16 9.38
CA ASP A 128 18.12 -1.24 9.38
C ASP A 128 17.38 -1.55 8.07
N ARG A 129 16.88 -2.78 7.93
CA ARG A 129 16.10 -3.23 6.77
C ARG A 129 14.91 -2.32 6.45
N HIS A 130 14.30 -1.76 7.49
CA HIS A 130 13.27 -0.75 7.37
C HIS A 130 13.70 0.45 8.22
N ASN A 131 13.40 1.65 7.75
CA ASN A 131 13.61 2.88 8.51
C ASN A 131 12.30 3.35 9.17
N VAL A 132 12.39 4.41 9.97
CA VAL A 132 11.24 4.96 10.69
C VAL A 132 10.12 5.44 9.75
N LEU A 133 10.45 6.02 8.59
CA LEU A 133 9.45 6.50 7.62
C LEU A 133 8.63 5.34 7.05
N VAL A 134 9.27 4.22 6.72
CA VAL A 134 8.59 3.00 6.27
C VAL A 134 7.65 2.46 7.36
N SER A 135 8.07 2.56 8.63
CA SER A 135 7.25 2.13 9.78
C SER A 135 5.97 2.96 9.91
N TYR A 136 6.11 4.29 9.88
CA TYR A 136 4.96 5.20 9.92
C TYR A 136 4.05 5.05 8.72
N LEU A 137 4.63 4.91 7.53
CA LEU A 137 3.86 4.67 6.31
C LEU A 137 3.07 3.36 6.39
N THR A 138 3.64 2.32 7.02
CA THR A 138 2.93 1.06 7.28
C THR A 138 1.78 1.24 8.27
N ILE A 139 1.93 2.09 9.30
CA ILE A 139 0.80 2.43 10.20
C ILE A 139 -0.32 3.11 9.43
N VAL A 140 0.00 4.07 8.56
CA VAL A 140 -0.99 4.72 7.69
C VAL A 140 -1.72 3.69 6.82
N LEU A 141 -0.99 2.73 6.22
CA LEU A 141 -1.61 1.64 5.47
C LEU A 141 -2.56 0.79 6.32
N VAL A 142 -2.16 0.42 7.54
CA VAL A 142 -3.00 -0.40 8.43
C VAL A 142 -4.28 0.36 8.81
N ILE A 143 -4.17 1.63 9.15
CA ILE A 143 -5.34 2.48 9.47
C ILE A 143 -6.25 2.59 8.25
N ALA A 144 -5.69 2.91 7.07
CA ALA A 144 -6.44 3.00 5.82
C ALA A 144 -7.14 1.68 5.49
N PHE A 145 -6.46 0.54 5.64
CA PHE A 145 -7.02 -0.79 5.43
C PHE A 145 -8.20 -1.08 6.35
N ILE A 146 -8.07 -0.78 7.65
CA ILE A 146 -9.16 -0.96 8.61
C ILE A 146 -10.35 -0.06 8.26
N MET A 147 -10.08 1.20 7.92
CA MET A 147 -11.13 2.15 7.55
C MET A 147 -11.86 1.72 6.27
N VAL A 148 -11.15 1.49 5.16
CA VAL A 148 -11.74 1.07 3.87
C VAL A 148 -12.36 -0.31 3.97
N GLY A 149 -11.61 -1.30 4.46
CA GLY A 149 -12.05 -2.69 4.52
C GLY A 149 -13.17 -2.90 5.53
N GLY A 150 -13.03 -2.34 6.73
CA GLY A 150 -14.03 -2.46 7.79
C GLY A 150 -15.34 -1.76 7.44
N SER A 151 -15.29 -0.50 6.98
CA SER A 151 -16.50 0.22 6.56
C SER A 151 -17.11 -0.37 5.29
N GLY A 152 -16.29 -0.81 4.33
CA GLY A 152 -16.76 -1.42 3.08
C GLY A 152 -17.50 -2.74 3.35
N ALA A 153 -16.94 -3.59 4.23
CA ALA A 153 -17.62 -4.79 4.69
C ALA A 153 -18.92 -4.46 5.45
N ALA A 154 -18.90 -3.44 6.31
CA ALA A 154 -20.10 -3.00 7.04
C ALA A 154 -21.22 -2.55 6.09
N ILE A 155 -20.90 -1.74 5.08
CA ILE A 155 -21.86 -1.25 4.07
C ILE A 155 -22.49 -2.41 3.27
N ILE A 156 -21.71 -3.45 2.95
CA ILE A 156 -22.19 -4.56 2.12
C ILE A 156 -22.98 -5.58 2.93
N TYR A 157 -22.53 -5.91 4.15
CA TYR A 157 -22.99 -7.11 4.85
C TYR A 157 -23.83 -6.84 6.10
N LEU A 158 -23.87 -5.60 6.61
CA LEU A 158 -24.64 -5.27 7.80
C LEU A 158 -25.94 -4.55 7.44
N ASN A 159 -26.98 -4.78 8.24
CA ASN A 159 -28.25 -4.06 8.13
C ASN A 159 -28.16 -2.71 8.87
N LEU A 160 -27.54 -1.73 8.21
CA LEU A 160 -27.30 -0.40 8.77
C LEU A 160 -28.53 0.51 8.61
N THR A 161 -28.78 1.38 9.59
CA THR A 161 -29.71 2.50 9.40
C THR A 161 -29.16 3.48 8.34
N PRO A 162 -30.00 4.35 7.75
CA PRO A 162 -29.51 5.35 6.79
C PRO A 162 -28.40 6.26 7.34
N GLU A 163 -28.45 6.60 8.63
CA GLU A 163 -27.42 7.40 9.28
C GLU A 163 -26.11 6.62 9.44
N GLN A 164 -26.19 5.38 9.92
CA GLN A 164 -25.03 4.49 10.05
C GLN A 164 -24.36 4.26 8.69
N HIS A 165 -25.16 4.07 7.63
CA HIS A 165 -24.65 3.91 6.27
C HIS A 165 -23.87 5.15 5.80
N ARG A 166 -24.36 6.37 6.09
CA ARG A 166 -23.65 7.62 5.76
C ARG A 166 -22.32 7.74 6.52
N ILE A 167 -22.30 7.38 7.80
CA ILE A 167 -21.07 7.38 8.60
C ILE A 167 -20.07 6.36 8.05
N MET A 168 -20.52 5.14 7.71
CA MET A 168 -19.64 4.14 7.12
C MET A 168 -19.08 4.59 5.78
N LEU A 169 -19.89 5.23 4.92
CA LEU A 169 -19.40 5.82 3.67
C LEU A 169 -18.32 6.88 3.93
N LEU A 170 -18.55 7.80 4.87
CA LEU A 170 -17.55 8.81 5.22
C LEU A 170 -16.22 8.17 5.69
N ILE A 171 -16.30 7.16 6.56
CA ILE A 171 -15.12 6.42 7.02
C ILE A 171 -14.42 5.72 5.85
N HIS A 172 -15.18 5.14 4.93
CA HIS A 172 -14.67 4.49 3.72
C HIS A 172 -13.89 5.48 2.86
N ASP A 173 -14.45 6.66 2.61
CA ASP A 173 -13.86 7.70 1.77
C ASP A 173 -12.60 8.29 2.42
N ILE A 174 -12.61 8.55 3.73
CA ILE A 174 -11.40 8.98 4.46
C ILE A 174 -10.31 7.91 4.36
N GLY A 175 -10.69 6.64 4.58
CA GLY A 175 -9.77 5.52 4.42
C GLY A 175 -9.18 5.45 3.00
N PHE A 176 -10.00 5.69 1.98
CA PHE A 176 -9.56 5.73 0.59
C PHE A 176 -8.51 6.82 0.38
N TYR A 177 -8.76 8.06 0.85
CA TYR A 177 -7.77 9.13 0.73
C TYR A 177 -6.46 8.83 1.48
N LEU A 178 -6.52 8.21 2.66
CA LEU A 178 -5.33 7.75 3.37
C LEU A 178 -4.56 6.68 2.58
N SER A 179 -5.27 5.76 1.90
CA SER A 179 -4.64 4.74 1.05
C SER A 179 -3.96 5.34 -0.18
N VAL A 180 -4.54 6.40 -0.77
CA VAL A 180 -3.93 7.17 -1.86
C VAL A 180 -2.68 7.89 -1.37
N LEU A 181 -2.74 8.58 -0.23
CA LEU A 181 -1.59 9.23 0.38
C LEU A 181 -0.46 8.24 0.66
N PHE A 182 -0.79 7.07 1.24
CA PHE A 182 0.15 5.98 1.42
C PHE A 182 0.82 5.59 0.10
N THR A 183 0.01 5.38 -0.94
CA THR A 183 0.48 4.91 -2.25
C THR A 183 1.43 5.91 -2.90
N LEU A 184 1.08 7.19 -2.87
CA LEU A 184 1.94 8.26 -3.42
C LEU A 184 3.27 8.34 -2.67
N ALA A 185 3.24 8.33 -1.34
CA ALA A 185 4.46 8.33 -0.53
C ALA A 185 5.30 7.05 -0.74
N HIS A 186 4.66 5.90 -0.90
CA HIS A 186 5.32 4.63 -1.19
C HIS A 186 6.00 4.64 -2.57
N ILE A 187 5.31 5.12 -3.61
CA ILE A 187 5.88 5.27 -4.96
C ILE A 187 7.05 6.24 -4.94
N PHE A 188 6.91 7.39 -4.29
CA PHE A 188 8.00 8.36 -4.13
C PHE A 188 9.23 7.71 -3.48
N ALA A 189 9.03 7.02 -2.35
CA ALA A 189 10.13 6.38 -1.64
C ALA A 189 10.79 5.26 -2.46
N THR A 190 10.01 4.42 -3.14
CA THR A 190 10.53 3.25 -3.87
C THR A 190 11.15 3.60 -5.22
N THR A 191 10.75 4.70 -5.85
CA THR A 191 11.32 5.17 -7.12
C THR A 191 12.54 6.08 -6.94
N HIS A 192 12.86 6.49 -5.71
CA HIS A 192 14.08 7.23 -5.42
C HIS A 192 15.33 6.47 -5.93
N PRO A 193 16.33 7.14 -6.55
CA PRO A 193 17.51 6.49 -7.14
C PRO A 193 18.24 5.52 -6.21
N ALA A 194 18.34 5.88 -4.92
CA ALA A 194 18.95 5.04 -3.89
C ALA A 194 18.21 3.69 -3.69
N ASN A 195 16.92 3.60 -4.02
CA ASN A 195 16.08 2.43 -3.77
C ASN A 195 15.80 1.60 -5.03
N ILE A 196 16.33 1.99 -6.20
CA ILE A 196 16.13 1.25 -7.46
C ILE A 196 16.55 -0.23 -7.36
N PRO A 197 17.66 -0.62 -6.71
CA PRO A 197 17.99 -2.02 -6.51
C PRO A 197 16.93 -2.79 -5.72
N LEU A 198 16.34 -2.17 -4.69
CA LEU A 198 15.26 -2.76 -3.90
C LEU A 198 13.96 -2.89 -4.71
N LEU A 199 13.63 -1.87 -5.51
CA LEU A 199 12.48 -1.90 -6.42
C LEU A 199 12.62 -3.05 -7.42
N LYS A 200 13.78 -3.18 -8.07
CA LYS A 200 14.06 -4.30 -8.98
C LYS A 200 13.91 -5.65 -8.26
N ALA A 201 14.50 -5.78 -7.06
CA ALA A 201 14.41 -7.00 -6.27
C ALA A 201 12.96 -7.44 -6.00
N MET A 202 12.05 -6.50 -5.74
CA MET A 202 10.63 -6.81 -5.52
C MET A 202 9.98 -7.49 -6.74
N PHE A 203 10.39 -7.12 -7.94
CA PHE A 203 9.80 -7.63 -9.17
C PHE A 203 10.59 -8.77 -9.84
N THR A 204 11.86 -9.02 -9.48
CA THR A 204 12.72 -9.99 -10.18
C THR A 204 13.02 -11.28 -9.40
N ASN A 205 13.99 -11.27 -8.50
CA ASN A 205 14.50 -12.45 -7.79
C ASN A 205 14.45 -12.29 -6.26
N GLY A 206 14.10 -11.10 -5.76
CA GLY A 206 14.07 -10.82 -4.32
C GLY A 206 15.45 -10.56 -3.70
N MET A 207 16.48 -10.33 -4.51
CA MET A 207 17.86 -10.13 -4.06
C MET A 207 18.37 -8.74 -4.44
N VAL A 208 19.22 -8.17 -3.59
CA VAL A 208 19.94 -6.90 -3.83
C VAL A 208 21.45 -7.17 -3.81
N PRO A 209 22.28 -6.37 -4.52
CA PRO A 209 23.73 -6.46 -4.41
C PRO A 209 24.20 -6.24 -2.97
N ILE A 210 25.26 -6.94 -2.56
CA ILE A 210 25.77 -6.85 -1.19
C ILE A 210 26.32 -5.45 -0.88
N GLU A 211 27.00 -4.84 -1.85
CA GLU A 211 27.58 -3.49 -1.75
C GLU A 211 26.48 -2.44 -1.53
N TRP A 212 25.32 -2.65 -2.17
CA TRP A 212 24.16 -1.80 -1.94
C TRP A 212 23.61 -1.97 -0.52
N ALA A 213 23.52 -3.20 -0.04
CA ALA A 213 23.02 -3.50 1.31
C ALA A 213 23.96 -3.00 2.41
N GLU A 214 25.28 -3.03 2.19
CA GLU A 214 26.29 -2.47 3.11
C GLU A 214 26.08 -0.97 3.31
N LYS A 215 25.75 -0.26 2.23
CA LYS A 215 25.49 1.18 2.28
C LYS A 215 24.12 1.54 2.85
N HIS A 216 23.08 0.79 2.52
CA HIS A 216 21.68 1.19 2.81
C HIS A 216 21.04 0.42 3.96
N MET A 217 21.66 -0.68 4.43
CA MET A 217 21.17 -1.52 5.52
C MET A 217 22.30 -2.05 6.45
N PRO A 218 23.31 -1.25 6.83
CA PRO A 218 24.47 -1.70 7.61
C PRO A 218 24.09 -2.38 8.93
N LEU A 219 23.11 -1.85 9.68
CA LEU A 219 22.69 -2.45 10.94
C LEU A 219 22.03 -3.82 10.72
N TYR A 220 21.26 -3.98 9.64
CA TYR A 220 20.64 -5.25 9.30
C TYR A 220 21.67 -6.31 8.93
N LEU A 221 22.69 -5.92 8.14
CA LEU A 221 23.78 -6.83 7.78
C LEU A 221 24.56 -7.26 9.02
N ARG A 222 24.94 -6.33 9.91
CA ARG A 222 25.60 -6.69 11.18
C ARG A 222 24.78 -7.70 11.99
N LYS A 223 23.45 -7.53 12.06
CA LYS A 223 22.55 -8.45 12.77
C LYS A 223 22.43 -9.83 12.12
N ILE A 224 22.68 -9.96 10.82
CA ILE A 224 22.57 -11.24 10.10
C ILE A 224 23.93 -11.93 9.98
N LEU A 225 24.98 -11.19 9.65
CA LEU A 225 26.34 -11.70 9.51
C LEU A 225 26.96 -11.97 10.87
N GLY A 226 26.74 -11.10 11.87
CA GLY A 226 27.12 -11.37 13.26
C GLY A 226 26.28 -12.47 13.93
N LYS A 227 25.20 -12.94 13.30
CA LYS A 227 24.49 -14.18 13.67
C LYS A 227 24.99 -15.42 12.92
N LYS A 228 25.85 -15.25 11.92
CA LYS A 228 26.49 -16.33 11.14
C LYS A 228 27.89 -16.67 11.62
N GLU A 229 28.51 -15.86 12.47
CA GLU A 229 29.76 -16.19 13.16
C GLU A 229 29.50 -17.11 14.38
N ILE A 230 29.04 -18.33 14.12
CA ILE A 230 29.56 -19.54 14.78
C ILE A 230 29.63 -20.67 13.74
N PRO A 231 30.70 -20.73 12.93
CA PRO A 231 31.27 -21.99 12.49
C PRO A 231 32.57 -22.17 13.28
N GLY A 232 32.48 -22.86 14.42
CA GLY A 232 33.61 -23.02 15.33
C GLY A 232 33.29 -23.43 16.77
N GLU A 233 32.05 -23.81 17.09
CA GLU A 233 31.72 -24.63 18.26
C GLU A 233 31.03 -25.92 17.80
#